data_AF-A0A2E8J4D0-F1
#
_entry.id   AF-A0A2E8J4D0-F1
#
_cell.length_a   1.000
_cell.length_b   1.000
_cell.length_c   1.000
_cell.angle_alpha   90.00
_cell.angle_beta   90.00
_cell.angle_gamma   90.00
#
_symmetry.space_group_name_H-M   'P 1'
#
loop_
_entity.id
_entity.type
_entity.pdbx_description
1 polymer ?
#
loop_
_entity_poly.entity_id
_entity_poly.type
_entity_poly.pdbx_seq_one_letter_code
_entity_poly.pdbx_strand_id
1 'polypeptide(L)'
;MCTTIGKTVDFLEIMDRASAAPNDSESLAQIIGQVQEEYLGIIREGLSLLVQHKQDESNIYLRNERTKLELVKERIRQLVADINSWQDEQIKLTTEYLFTRARLVDELRMFPNFTLELLERQTLAQTMAETISYIETAMTGNHDLYEQLIKPQTK
;
A
#
# COMPACT_ATOMS: atom_id res chain seq x y z
N MET A 1 -4.35 -11.36 -4.73
CA MET A 1 -4.72 -10.00 -4.31
C MET A 1 -5.33 -9.97 -2.91
N CYS A 2 -6.64 -10.14 -2.73
CA CYS A 2 -7.23 -10.09 -1.38
C CYS A 2 -6.65 -11.17 -0.43
N THR A 3 -6.17 -12.29 -0.99
CA THR A 3 -5.51 -13.38 -0.27
C THR A 3 -4.14 -13.02 0.33
N THR A 4 -3.34 -12.18 -0.32
CA THR A 4 -1.94 -11.93 0.12
C THR A 4 -1.91 -10.82 1.15
N ILE A 5 -2.65 -9.74 0.89
CA ILE A 5 -2.87 -8.66 1.87
C ILE A 5 -3.61 -9.22 3.09
N GLY A 6 -4.62 -10.07 2.88
CA GLY A 6 -5.31 -10.78 3.96
C GLY A 6 -4.38 -11.64 4.81
N LYS A 7 -3.51 -12.45 4.20
CA LYS A 7 -2.49 -13.23 4.92
C LYS A 7 -1.51 -12.37 5.70
N THR A 8 -1.18 -11.19 5.19
CA THR A 8 -0.29 -10.24 5.89
C THR A 8 -0.96 -9.73 7.16
N VAL A 9 -2.24 -9.37 7.06
CA VAL A 9 -3.05 -8.94 8.21
C VAL A 9 -3.24 -10.09 9.20
N ASP A 10 -3.50 -11.31 8.73
CA ASP A 10 -3.56 -12.51 9.58
C ASP A 10 -2.26 -12.69 10.36
N PHE A 11 -1.11 -12.49 9.70
CA PHE A 11 0.21 -12.62 10.33
C PHE A 11 0.46 -11.53 11.38
N LEU A 12 0.10 -10.27 11.09
CA LEU A 12 0.20 -9.17 12.06
C LEU A 12 -0.70 -9.39 13.29
N GLU A 13 -1.92 -9.89 13.09
CA GLU A 13 -2.84 -10.25 14.19
C GLU A 13 -2.30 -11.41 15.06
N ILE A 14 -1.54 -12.34 14.47
CA ILE A 14 -0.88 -13.43 15.21
C ILE A 14 0.31 -12.90 16.00
N MET A 15 1.14 -12.03 15.40
CA MET A 15 2.30 -11.42 16.06
C MET A 15 1.91 -10.47 17.20
N ASP A 16 0.79 -9.76 17.09
CA ASP A 16 0.21 -8.98 18.19
C ASP A 16 -0.12 -9.87 19.41
N ARG A 17 -0.63 -11.08 19.15
CA ARG A 17 -1.09 -12.02 20.19
C ARG A 17 0.03 -12.91 20.77
N ALA A 18 1.11 -13.12 20.03
CA ALA A 18 2.23 -13.97 20.42
C ALA A 18 3.52 -13.14 20.41
N SER A 19 4.12 -12.88 21.58
CA SER A 19 5.45 -12.24 21.67
C SER A 19 6.40 -12.79 20.61
N ALA A 20 6.79 -11.94 19.66
CA ALA A 20 7.37 -12.31 18.37
C ALA A 20 8.58 -13.26 18.49
N ALA A 21 8.59 -14.32 17.68
CA ALA A 21 9.74 -15.20 17.54
C ALA A 21 10.70 -14.63 16.47
N PRO A 22 12.03 -14.80 16.63
CA PRO A 22 13.03 -14.17 15.75
C PRO A 22 13.01 -14.63 14.28
N ASN A 23 12.28 -15.70 13.93
CA ASN A 23 12.14 -16.18 12.55
C ASN A 23 11.02 -15.47 11.76
N ASP A 24 10.23 -14.62 12.40
CA ASP A 24 9.01 -14.04 11.82
C ASP A 24 9.30 -12.81 10.93
N SER A 25 10.44 -12.13 11.14
CA SER A 25 10.81 -10.90 10.42
C SER A 25 11.17 -11.12 8.94
N GLU A 26 11.89 -12.22 8.62
CA GLU A 26 12.24 -12.57 7.24
C GLU A 26 10.99 -13.01 6.44
N SER A 27 10.05 -13.69 7.12
CA SER A 27 8.74 -14.03 6.55
C SER A 27 7.89 -12.77 6.28
N LEU A 28 7.90 -11.81 7.21
CA LEU A 28 7.16 -10.56 7.08
C LEU A 28 7.65 -9.71 5.90
N ALA A 29 8.97 -9.53 5.75
CA ALA A 29 9.54 -8.77 4.64
C ALA A 29 9.17 -9.37 3.27
N GLN A 30 9.19 -10.70 3.16
CA GLN A 30 8.82 -11.41 1.94
C GLN A 30 7.32 -11.25 1.60
N ILE A 31 6.46 -11.31 2.62
CA ILE A 31 5.02 -11.08 2.49
C ILE A 31 4.73 -9.63 2.09
N ILE A 32 5.40 -8.65 2.71
CA ILE A 32 5.30 -7.22 2.37
C ILE A 32 5.72 -6.97 0.92
N GLY A 33 6.77 -7.63 0.43
CA GLY A 33 7.18 -7.57 -0.97
C GLY A 33 6.06 -7.98 -1.93
N GLN A 34 5.35 -9.07 -1.62
CA GLN A 34 4.20 -9.50 -2.44
C GLN A 34 3.03 -8.52 -2.37
N VAL A 35 2.78 -7.92 -1.19
CA VAL A 35 1.76 -6.87 -1.03
C VAL A 35 2.10 -5.63 -1.86
N GLN A 36 3.37 -5.20 -1.85
CA GLN A 36 3.85 -4.09 -2.67
C GLN A 36 3.58 -4.36 -4.15
N GLU A 37 3.95 -5.54 -4.65
CA GLU A 37 3.74 -5.92 -6.06
C GLU A 37 2.27 -5.91 -6.44
N GLU A 38 1.39 -6.44 -5.59
CA GLU A 38 -0.04 -6.46 -5.84
C GLU A 38 -0.64 -5.04 -5.87
N TYR A 39 -0.29 -4.18 -4.91
CA TYR A 39 -0.73 -2.78 -4.92
C TYR A 39 -0.22 -2.00 -6.12
N LEU A 40 1.06 -2.18 -6.47
CA LEU A 40 1.64 -1.58 -7.67
C LEU A 40 0.91 -2.07 -8.93
N GLY A 41 0.51 -3.34 -8.99
CA GLY A 41 -0.30 -3.87 -10.09
C GLY A 41 -1.62 -3.11 -10.25
N ILE A 42 -2.36 -2.91 -9.17
CA ILE A 42 -3.62 -2.16 -9.17
C ILE A 42 -3.39 -0.72 -9.65
N ILE A 43 -2.38 -0.06 -9.10
CA ILE A 43 -2.10 1.34 -9.40
C ILE A 43 -1.71 1.49 -10.87
N ARG A 44 -0.79 0.65 -11.36
CA ARG A 44 -0.34 0.68 -12.76
C ARG A 44 -1.50 0.47 -13.73
N GLU A 45 -2.39 -0.46 -13.45
CA GLU A 45 -3.55 -0.70 -14.30
C GLU A 45 -4.53 0.49 -14.27
N GLY A 46 -4.82 1.03 -13.09
CA GLY A 46 -5.66 2.22 -12.95
C GLY A 46 -5.10 3.43 -13.68
N LEU A 47 -3.78 3.66 -13.59
CA LEU A 47 -3.07 4.73 -14.30
C LEU A 47 -3.04 4.49 -15.81
N SER A 48 -2.81 3.25 -16.26
CA SER A 48 -2.81 2.88 -17.68
C SER A 48 -4.14 3.21 -18.36
N LEU A 49 -5.26 2.92 -17.71
CA LEU A 49 -6.61 3.25 -18.19
C LEU A 49 -6.81 4.77 -18.24
N LEU A 50 -6.31 5.50 -17.24
CA LEU A 50 -6.33 6.97 -17.18
C LEU A 50 -5.57 7.59 -18.36
N VAL A 51 -4.33 7.14 -18.63
CA VAL A 51 -3.50 7.61 -19.76
C VAL A 51 -4.15 7.33 -21.11
N GLN A 52 -4.93 6.25 -21.23
CA GLN A 52 -5.70 5.92 -22.43
C GLN A 52 -7.01 6.72 -22.54
N HIS A 53 -7.24 7.72 -21.68
CA HIS A 53 -8.48 8.50 -21.57
C HIS A 53 -9.73 7.65 -21.27
N LYS A 54 -9.56 6.46 -20.67
CA LYS A 54 -10.64 5.55 -20.27
C LYS A 54 -11.01 5.73 -18.80
N GLN A 55 -11.41 6.94 -18.45
CA GLN A 55 -11.67 7.32 -17.05
C GLN A 55 -12.77 6.46 -16.40
N ASP A 56 -13.85 6.14 -17.12
CA ASP A 56 -14.93 5.30 -16.58
C ASP A 56 -14.48 3.86 -16.31
N GLU A 57 -13.67 3.28 -17.21
CA GLU A 57 -13.10 1.95 -17.01
C GLU A 57 -12.14 1.94 -15.81
N SER A 58 -11.30 2.97 -15.67
CA SER A 58 -10.41 3.12 -14.51
C SER A 58 -11.19 3.23 -13.21
N ASN A 59 -12.26 4.03 -13.20
CA ASN A 59 -13.14 4.16 -12.04
C ASN A 59 -13.82 2.85 -11.65
N ILE A 60 -14.32 2.09 -12.63
CA ILE A 60 -14.93 0.77 -12.41
C ILE A 60 -13.88 -0.21 -11.88
N TYR A 61 -12.70 -0.25 -12.50
CA TYR A 61 -11.58 -1.10 -12.09
C TYR A 61 -11.16 -0.82 -10.65
N LEU A 62 -10.82 0.43 -10.32
CA LEU A 62 -10.40 0.84 -8.98
C LEU A 62 -11.51 0.61 -7.94
N ARG A 63 -12.78 0.80 -8.31
CA ARG A 63 -13.92 0.47 -7.43
C ARG A 63 -14.02 -1.01 -7.14
N ASN A 64 -13.84 -1.86 -8.15
CA ASN A 64 -13.87 -3.31 -7.97
C ASN A 64 -12.71 -3.77 -7.09
N GLU A 65 -11.50 -3.25 -7.32
CA GLU A 65 -10.35 -3.59 -6.49
C GLU A 65 -10.48 -3.09 -5.06
N ARG A 66 -10.97 -1.87 -4.86
CA ARG A 66 -11.33 -1.37 -3.53
C ARG A 66 -12.33 -2.29 -2.84
N THR A 67 -13.39 -2.70 -3.53
CA THR A 67 -14.45 -3.54 -2.94
C THR A 67 -13.87 -4.87 -2.45
N LYS A 68 -12.92 -5.46 -3.19
CA LYS A 68 -12.19 -6.65 -2.75
C LYS A 68 -11.37 -6.38 -1.50
N LEU A 69 -10.80 -5.18 -1.35
CA LEU A 69 -9.97 -4.80 -0.21
C LEU A 69 -10.78 -4.37 1.02
N GLU A 70 -12.08 -4.07 0.91
CA GLU A 70 -12.87 -3.44 1.99
C GLU A 70 -12.83 -4.23 3.31
N LEU A 71 -12.95 -5.57 3.25
CA LEU A 71 -12.85 -6.43 4.43
C LEU A 71 -11.47 -6.35 5.09
N VAL A 72 -10.41 -6.29 4.30
CA VAL A 72 -9.03 -6.23 4.78
C VAL A 72 -8.71 -4.82 5.30
N LYS A 73 -9.28 -3.77 4.69
CA LYS A 73 -9.14 -2.39 5.15
C LYS A 73 -9.74 -2.17 6.53
N GLU A 74 -10.87 -2.77 6.81
CA GLU A 74 -11.48 -2.66 8.14
C GLU A 74 -10.58 -3.31 9.21
N ARG A 75 -9.99 -4.46 8.91
CA ARG A 75 -9.02 -5.11 9.81
C ARG A 75 -7.76 -4.26 9.98
N ILE A 76 -7.21 -3.69 8.90
CA ILE A 76 -6.07 -2.77 8.99
C ILE A 76 -6.42 -1.55 9.86
N ARG A 77 -7.62 -0.98 9.76
CA ARG A 77 -8.04 0.14 10.63
C ARG A 77 -8.04 -0.25 12.11
N GLN A 78 -8.49 -1.46 12.44
CA GLN A 78 -8.44 -1.97 13.81
C GLN A 78 -6.99 -2.06 14.30
N LEU A 79 -6.10 -2.64 13.50
CA LEU A 79 -4.66 -2.68 13.82
C LEU A 79 -4.04 -1.28 13.99
N VAL A 80 -4.42 -0.31 13.16
CA VAL A 80 -3.98 1.09 13.31
C VAL A 80 -4.49 1.72 14.60
N ALA A 81 -5.70 1.41 15.05
CA ALA A 81 -6.22 1.93 16.32
C ALA A 81 -5.39 1.43 17.52
N ASP A 82 -4.87 0.20 17.43
CA ASP A 82 -4.10 -0.46 18.48
C ASP A 82 -2.58 -0.24 18.36
N ILE A 83 -2.11 0.35 17.25
CA ILE A 83 -0.68 0.48 16.89
C ILE A 83 0.19 1.14 17.97
N ASN A 84 -0.38 2.05 18.76
CA ASN A 84 0.35 2.75 19.83
C ASN A 84 0.66 1.84 21.03
N SER A 85 -0.12 0.77 21.22
CA SER A 85 0.09 -0.21 22.29
C SER A 85 1.22 -1.19 22.00
N TRP A 86 1.64 -1.30 20.74
CA TRP A 86 2.65 -2.25 20.32
C TRP A 86 4.06 -1.79 20.69
N GLN A 87 4.92 -2.76 21.04
CA GLN A 87 6.33 -2.50 21.35
C GLN A 87 7.25 -2.69 20.13
N ASP A 88 6.79 -3.45 19.14
CA ASP A 88 7.58 -3.77 17.96
C ASP A 88 7.39 -2.69 16.87
N GLU A 89 8.47 -1.95 16.62
CA GLU A 89 8.52 -0.87 15.63
C GLU A 89 8.33 -1.38 14.18
N GLN A 90 8.74 -2.62 13.89
CA GLN A 90 8.57 -3.23 12.57
C GLN A 90 7.09 -3.53 12.29
N ILE A 91 6.34 -3.98 13.30
CA ILE A 91 4.90 -4.23 13.17
C ILE A 91 4.13 -2.90 12.98
N LYS A 92 4.54 -1.83 13.68
CA LYS A 92 3.98 -0.49 13.48
C LYS A 92 4.19 0.01 12.05
N LEU A 93 5.45 0.01 11.60
CA LEU A 93 5.80 0.43 10.24
C LEU A 93 5.03 -0.38 9.18
N THR A 94 4.87 -1.69 9.39
CA THR A 94 4.14 -2.55 8.45
C THR A 94 2.66 -2.19 8.39
N THR A 95 2.04 -1.92 9.54
CA THR A 95 0.62 -1.55 9.61
C THR A 95 0.35 -0.19 8.99
N GLU A 96 1.23 0.78 9.25
CA GLU A 96 1.17 2.10 8.62
C GLU A 96 1.34 2.01 7.10
N TYR A 97 2.27 1.17 6.64
CA TYR A 97 2.45 0.90 5.22
C TYR A 97 1.20 0.27 4.58
N LEU A 98 0.61 -0.77 5.19
CA LEU A 98 -0.62 -1.39 4.68
C LEU A 98 -1.78 -0.40 4.60
N PHE A 99 -1.93 0.44 5.63
CA PHE A 99 -2.97 1.46 5.67
C PHE A 99 -2.77 2.52 4.57
N THR A 100 -1.53 3.01 4.41
CA THR A 100 -1.13 3.95 3.37
C THR A 100 -1.45 3.41 1.98
N ARG A 101 -1.10 2.15 1.70
CA ARG A 101 -1.36 1.48 0.43
C ARG A 101 -2.84 1.37 0.11
N ALA A 102 -3.64 1.00 1.12
CA ALA A 102 -5.07 0.88 0.93
C ALA A 102 -5.75 2.24 0.68
N ARG A 103 -5.23 3.31 1.28
CA ARG A 103 -5.71 4.68 1.08
C ARG A 103 -5.33 5.22 -0.30
N LEU A 104 -4.16 4.88 -0.81
CA LEU A 104 -3.71 5.28 -2.15
C LEU A 104 -4.70 4.89 -3.26
N VAL A 105 -5.26 3.67 -3.19
CA VAL A 105 -6.29 3.19 -4.14
C VAL A 105 -7.58 4.01 -4.07
N ASP A 106 -7.98 4.45 -2.86
CA ASP A 106 -9.19 5.27 -2.68
C ASP A 106 -9.04 6.65 -3.30
N GLU A 107 -7.87 7.24 -3.14
CA GLU A 107 -7.53 8.60 -3.52
C GLU A 107 -7.33 8.72 -5.03
N LEU A 108 -6.67 7.74 -5.68
CA LEU A 108 -6.60 7.64 -7.16
C LEU A 108 -8.00 7.63 -7.79
N ARG A 109 -8.96 6.96 -7.15
CA ARG A 109 -10.35 6.92 -7.59
C ARG A 109 -11.09 8.23 -7.32
N MET A 110 -10.77 8.93 -6.23
CA MET A 110 -11.45 10.18 -5.84
C MET A 110 -10.94 11.40 -6.60
N PHE A 111 -9.67 11.38 -7.03
CA PHE A 111 -9.01 12.52 -7.67
C PHE A 111 -8.33 12.15 -9.01
N PRO A 112 -9.06 11.52 -9.97
CA PRO A 112 -8.46 11.04 -11.22
C PRO A 112 -7.86 12.16 -12.07
N ASN A 113 -8.43 13.37 -12.05
CA ASN A 113 -7.92 14.51 -12.81
C ASN A 113 -6.60 15.05 -12.23
N PHE A 114 -6.45 15.04 -10.90
CA PHE A 114 -5.19 15.40 -10.25
C PHE A 114 -4.08 14.40 -10.60
N THR A 115 -4.43 13.11 -10.65
CA THR A 115 -3.53 12.05 -11.11
C THR A 115 -3.12 12.22 -12.57
N LEU A 116 -4.06 12.57 -13.45
CA LEU A 116 -3.78 12.87 -14.85
C LEU A 116 -2.87 14.11 -14.98
N GLU A 117 -3.17 15.19 -14.27
CA GLU A 117 -2.32 16.38 -14.27
C GLU A 117 -0.90 16.08 -13.79
N LEU A 118 -0.74 15.21 -12.79
CA LEU A 118 0.59 14.78 -12.33
C LEU A 118 1.35 13.98 -13.38
N LEU A 119 0.65 13.10 -14.09
CA LEU A 119 1.22 12.34 -15.21
C LEU A 119 1.60 13.27 -16.38
N GLU A 120 0.76 14.25 -16.69
CA GLU A 120 0.98 15.22 -17.77
C GLU A 120 2.12 16.21 -17.47
N ARG A 121 2.31 16.59 -16.20
CA ARG A 121 3.42 17.44 -15.75
C ARG A 121 4.78 16.73 -15.77
N GLN A 122 4.80 15.40 -15.79
CA GLN A 122 6.04 14.61 -15.88
C GLN A 122 6.38 14.29 -17.34
N THR A 123 6.77 15.31 -18.10
CA THR A 123 7.39 15.11 -19.42
C THR A 123 8.80 14.51 -19.29
N LEU A 124 8.95 13.29 -19.84
CA LEU A 124 10.14 12.71 -20.50
C LEU A 124 11.29 12.03 -19.73
N ALA A 125 11.36 12.04 -18.39
CA ALA A 125 12.47 11.33 -17.69
C ALA A 125 12.08 10.47 -16.49
N GLN A 126 10.86 10.62 -15.95
CA GLN A 126 10.44 9.89 -14.76
C GLN A 126 9.66 8.63 -15.12
N THR A 127 10.08 7.52 -14.53
CA THR A 127 9.45 6.20 -14.64
C THR A 127 8.12 6.21 -13.88
N MET A 128 7.18 5.34 -14.28
CA MET A 128 5.92 5.14 -13.56
C MET A 128 6.11 4.82 -12.07
N ALA A 129 7.27 4.28 -11.67
CA ALA A 129 7.63 4.08 -10.27
C ALA A 129 7.85 5.40 -9.52
N GLU A 130 8.48 6.40 -10.13
CA GLU A 130 8.68 7.73 -9.54
C GLU A 130 7.37 8.50 -9.42
N THR A 131 6.46 8.36 -10.39
CA THR A 131 5.10 8.91 -10.29
C THR A 131 4.36 8.29 -9.10
N ILE A 132 4.44 6.97 -8.94
CA ILE A 132 3.79 6.25 -7.83
C ILE A 132 4.37 6.70 -6.47
N SER A 133 5.70 6.77 -6.36
CA SER A 133 6.39 7.27 -5.16
C SER A 133 6.04 8.73 -4.84
N TYR A 134 5.93 9.58 -5.86
CA TYR A 134 5.51 10.97 -5.69
C TYR A 134 4.05 11.08 -5.20
N ILE A 135 3.14 10.31 -5.79
CA ILE A 135 1.73 10.28 -5.39
C ILE A 135 1.61 9.79 -3.93
N GLU A 136 2.33 8.73 -3.56
CA GLU A 136 2.40 8.24 -2.18
C GLU A 136 2.85 9.33 -1.21
N THR A 137 3.95 9.99 -1.54
CA THR A 137 4.56 11.06 -0.75
C THR A 137 3.59 12.23 -0.57
N ALA A 138 3.01 12.72 -1.67
CA ALA A 138 2.11 13.87 -1.67
C ALA A 138 0.84 13.59 -0.86
N MET A 139 0.39 12.33 -0.80
CA MET A 139 -0.88 11.97 -0.18
C MET A 139 -0.75 11.51 1.27
N THR A 140 0.40 10.97 1.65
CA THR A 140 0.60 10.40 2.99
C THR A 140 1.59 11.19 3.83
N GLY A 141 2.40 12.04 3.22
CA GLY A 141 3.52 12.72 3.88
C GLY A 141 4.71 11.79 4.19
N ASN A 142 4.53 10.48 4.06
CA ASN A 142 5.52 9.47 4.36
C ASN A 142 6.36 9.16 3.11
N HIS A 143 7.67 9.09 3.30
CA HIS A 143 8.64 8.81 2.24
C HIS A 143 9.27 7.44 2.48
N ASP A 144 9.51 6.71 1.40
CA ASP A 144 10.33 5.48 1.40
C ASP A 144 9.88 4.40 2.40
N LEU A 145 8.58 4.31 2.70
CA LEU A 145 8.03 3.34 3.69
C LEU A 145 8.38 1.89 3.33
N TYR A 146 8.41 1.57 2.04
CA TYR A 146 8.79 0.24 1.58
C TYR A 146 10.28 -0.01 1.81
N GLU A 147 11.16 0.94 1.46
CA GLU A 147 12.59 0.82 1.74
C GLU A 147 12.90 0.67 3.23
N GLN A 148 12.15 1.36 4.09
CA GLN A 148 12.28 1.25 5.54
C GLN A 148 11.89 -0.14 6.08
N LEU A 149 10.99 -0.84 5.39
CA LEU A 149 10.54 -2.20 5.77
C LEU A 149 11.47 -3.31 5.27
N ILE A 150 12.13 -3.11 4.13
CA ILE A 150 13.03 -4.11 3.53
C ILE A 150 14.50 -3.91 3.92
N LYS A 151 14.89 -2.73 4.40
CA LYS A 151 16.23 -2.53 4.96
C LYS A 151 16.32 -3.23 6.31
N PRO A 152 17.33 -4.09 6.54
CA PRO A 152 17.53 -4.65 7.86
C PRO A 152 17.74 -3.48 8.84
N GLN A 153 16.92 -3.40 9.88
CA GLN A 153 17.14 -2.47 10.97
C GLN A 153 18.45 -2.85 11.66
N THR A 154 19.55 -2.24 11.23
CA THR A 154 20.80 -2.23 11.99
C THR A 154 20.51 -1.65 13.36
N LYS A 155 20.46 -2.53 14.36
CA LYS A 155 20.59 -2.16 15.78
C LYS A 155 21.94 -1.50 16.05
#